data_AF-A0A401Q7G0-F1
#
_entry.id   AF-A0A401Q7G0-F1
#
_cell.length_a   1.000
_cell.length_b   1.000
_cell.length_c   1.000
_cell.angle_alpha   90.00
_cell.angle_beta   90.00
_cell.angle_gamma   90.00
#
_symmetry.space_group_name_H-M   'P 1'
#
loop_
_entity.id
_entity.type
_entity.pdbx_description
1 polymer ?
#
loop_
_entity_poly.entity_id
_entity_poly.type
_entity_poly.pdbx_seq_one_letter_code
_entity_poly.pdbx_strand_id
1 'polypeptide(L)'
;ISLSPCFRDGQSGKLTVDDYGAKTGKSPGMMRQLNINGPLYVGGMKEIALHTNRQYMRGFVGCISHFTLSTDYHISLVDDATDGKNINTCGTK
;
A
#
# COMPACT_ATOMS: atom_id res chain seq x y z
N ILE A 1 0.11 9.56 -10.67
CA ILE A 1 0.72 9.43 -9.33
C ILE A 1 1.67 8.26 -9.42
N SER A 2 2.94 8.53 -9.68
CA SER A 2 4.03 7.59 -9.51
C SER A 2 4.41 7.60 -8.03
N LEU A 3 4.13 6.49 -7.35
CA LEU A 3 4.62 6.32 -5.99
C LEU A 3 6.10 5.95 -6.06
N SER A 4 6.94 6.85 -5.55
CA SER A 4 8.38 6.68 -5.35
C SER A 4 8.62 5.81 -4.08
N PRO A 5 9.86 5.40 -3.72
CA PRO A 5 10.04 4.36 -2.71
C PRO A 5 9.52 4.79 -1.34
N CYS A 6 8.68 3.95 -0.75
CA CYS A 6 8.26 4.03 0.64
C CYS A 6 9.02 2.96 1.44
N PHE A 7 9.64 3.34 2.56
CA PHE A 7 10.29 2.38 3.45
C PHE A 7 10.03 2.70 4.91
N ARG A 8 10.16 1.68 5.76
CA ARG A 8 10.12 1.80 7.22
C ARG A 8 11.33 1.07 7.80
N ASP A 9 12.12 1.79 8.59
CA ASP A 9 13.22 1.23 9.39
C ASP A 9 12.97 1.46 10.88
N GLY A 10 12.72 0.37 11.60
CA GLY A 10 12.27 0.42 12.99
C GLY A 10 11.02 1.29 13.13
N GLN A 11 11.13 2.41 13.85
CA GLN A 11 10.02 3.34 14.03
C GLN A 11 9.94 4.41 12.93
N SER A 12 11.01 4.62 12.16
CA SER A 12 11.13 5.70 11.18
C SER A 12 10.54 5.25 9.85
N GLY A 13 9.63 6.04 9.28
CA GLY A 13 9.05 5.83 7.96
C GLY A 13 9.39 6.98 7.03
N LYS A 14 9.51 6.67 5.73
CA LYS A 14 9.67 7.66 4.66
C LYS A 14 8.77 7.30 3.49
N LEU A 15 8.02 8.26 2.98
CA LEU A 15 7.17 8.14 1.80
C LEU A 15 7.52 9.26 0.84
N THR A 16 7.69 8.94 -0.44
CA THR A 16 7.90 9.92 -1.50
C THR A 16 6.82 9.73 -2.54
N VAL A 17 6.18 10.82 -2.95
CA VAL A 17 5.13 10.80 -3.97
C VAL A 17 5.63 11.66 -5.12
N ASP A 18 5.76 11.06 -6.30
CA ASP A 18 6.36 11.69 -7.47
C ASP A 18 7.70 12.36 -7.11
N ASP A 19 7.85 13.64 -7.49
CA ASP A 19 9.01 14.50 -7.22
C ASP A 19 8.77 15.52 -6.08
N TYR A 20 7.68 15.39 -5.32
CA TYR A 20 7.30 16.36 -4.26
C TYR A 20 8.15 16.27 -2.98
N GLY A 21 9.28 15.57 -3.04
CA GLY A 21 10.18 15.34 -1.93
C GLY A 21 9.68 14.30 -0.93
N ALA A 22 10.61 13.75 -0.14
CA ALA A 22 10.29 12.72 0.83
C ALA A 22 9.63 13.30 2.09
N LYS A 23 8.51 12.72 2.50
CA LYS A 23 7.88 12.95 3.81
C LYS A 23 8.32 11.86 4.77
N THR A 24 8.76 12.26 5.97
CA THR A 24 9.19 11.34 7.02
C THR A 24 8.22 11.38 8.20
N GLY A 25 8.14 10.28 8.94
CA GLY A 25 7.33 10.16 10.15
C GLY A 25 7.89 9.11 11.09
N LYS A 26 7.40 9.09 12.33
CA LYS A 26 7.81 8.11 13.34
C LYS A 26 6.60 7.53 14.05
N SER A 27 6.54 6.20 14.18
CA SER A 27 5.47 5.55 14.95
C SER A 27 5.62 5.83 16.45
N PRO A 28 4.51 6.04 17.19
CA PRO A 28 4.56 6.27 18.63
C PRO A 28 5.00 5.00 19.40
N GLY A 29 5.49 5.20 20.64
CA GLY A 29 5.91 4.12 21.53
C GLY A 29 7.34 3.62 21.32
N MET A 30 7.67 2.45 21.87
CA MET A 30 9.02 1.85 21.78
C MET A 30 9.13 0.71 20.76
N MET A 31 7.99 0.20 20.27
CA MET A 31 7.95 -0.95 19.37
C MET A 31 8.59 -0.63 18.01
N ARG A 32 9.56 -1.44 17.59
CA ARG A 32 10.26 -1.30 16.29
C ARG A 32 9.81 -2.34 15.27
N GLN A 33 9.35 -3.50 15.73
CA GLN A 33 8.96 -4.61 14.87
C GLN A 33 7.62 -4.36 14.19
N LEU A 34 7.44 -4.97 13.02
CA LEU A 34 6.17 -5.05 12.29
C LEU A 34 5.71 -6.51 12.29
N ASN A 35 4.45 -6.77 12.65
CA ASN A 35 3.87 -8.10 12.54
C ASN A 35 3.04 -8.15 11.25
N ILE A 36 3.50 -8.93 10.27
CA ILE A 36 2.92 -9.01 8.92
C ILE A 36 2.52 -10.43 8.52
N ASN A 37 2.10 -11.25 9.49
CA ASN A 37 1.71 -12.65 9.22
C ASN A 37 0.38 -12.79 8.43
N GLY A 38 -0.14 -11.72 7.84
CA GLY A 38 -1.41 -11.69 7.13
C GLY A 38 -1.26 -11.28 5.65
N PRO A 39 -2.36 -11.36 4.87
CA PRO A 39 -2.36 -10.97 3.47
C PRO A 39 -2.17 -9.46 3.29
N LEU A 40 -1.57 -9.09 2.16
CA LEU A 40 -1.47 -7.70 1.71
C LEU A 40 -2.71 -7.34 0.87
N TYR A 41 -3.33 -6.21 1.19
CA TYR A 41 -4.49 -5.69 0.45
C TYR A 41 -4.09 -4.46 -0.35
N VAL A 42 -4.47 -4.44 -1.63
CA VAL A 42 -4.22 -3.32 -2.55
C VAL A 42 -5.56 -2.82 -3.08
N GLY A 43 -5.73 -1.50 -3.16
CA GLY A 43 -6.98 -0.87 -3.62
C GLY A 43 -8.10 -0.84 -2.57
N GLY A 44 -8.16 -1.80 -1.66
CA GLY A 44 -9.12 -1.83 -0.56
C GLY A 44 -9.18 -3.19 0.12
N MET A 45 -10.05 -3.33 1.12
CA MET A 45 -10.30 -4.61 1.80
C MET A 45 -11.78 -4.73 2.20
N LYS A 46 -12.24 -5.92 2.59
CA LYS A 46 -13.57 -6.09 3.18
C LYS A 46 -13.64 -5.34 4.51
N GLU A 47 -14.76 -4.65 4.77
CA GLU A 47 -15.00 -3.94 6.04
C GLU A 47 -13.86 -2.98 6.43
N ILE A 48 -13.37 -2.16 5.48
CA ILE A 48 -12.27 -1.19 5.69
C ILE A 48 -12.47 -0.37 6.96
N ALA A 49 -13.69 0.09 7.22
CA ALA A 49 -14.01 0.89 8.39
C ALA A 49 -13.76 0.14 9.71
N LEU A 50 -13.98 -1.17 9.75
CA LEU A 50 -13.70 -1.98 10.95
C LEU A 50 -12.18 -2.15 11.14
N HIS A 51 -11.49 -2.56 10.08
CA HIS A 51 -10.05 -2.88 10.15
C HIS A 51 -9.14 -1.65 10.28
N THR A 52 -9.61 -0.48 9.88
CA THR A 52 -8.86 0.78 9.99
C THR A 52 -9.34 1.66 11.13
N ASN A 53 -10.17 1.13 12.03
CA ASN A 53 -10.79 1.89 13.12
C ASN A 53 -11.44 3.20 12.63
N ARG A 54 -12.21 3.09 11.54
CA ARG A 54 -12.93 4.16 10.84
C ARG A 54 -12.06 5.28 10.29
N GLN A 55 -10.74 5.09 10.20
CA GLN A 55 -9.87 6.06 9.52
C GLN A 55 -10.16 6.12 8.01
N TYR A 56 -10.49 4.97 7.41
CA TYR A 56 -10.86 4.88 6.01
C TYR A 56 -12.23 4.21 5.85
N MET A 57 -13.09 4.82 5.03
CA MET A 57 -14.47 4.35 4.82
C MET A 57 -14.68 3.74 3.43
N ARG A 58 -13.77 3.99 2.48
CA ARG A 58 -13.85 3.53 1.09
C ARG A 58 -12.47 3.12 0.61
N GLY A 59 -12.45 2.21 -0.36
CA GLY A 59 -11.23 1.83 -1.07
C GLY A 59 -10.78 2.91 -2.04
N PHE A 60 -9.58 2.75 -2.56
CA PHE A 60 -9.04 3.52 -3.65
C PHE A 60 -9.86 3.28 -4.93
N VAL A 61 -10.11 4.35 -5.68
CA VAL A 61 -10.77 4.30 -6.99
C VAL A 61 -9.81 4.91 -8.01
N GLY A 62 -9.24 4.08 -8.87
CA GLY A 62 -8.26 4.50 -9.86
C GLY A 62 -7.47 3.32 -10.40
N CYS A 63 -6.35 3.65 -11.05
CA CYS A 63 -5.46 2.68 -11.69
C CYS A 63 -4.19 2.49 -10.89
N ILE A 64 -3.82 1.23 -10.65
CA ILE A 64 -2.56 0.83 -10.02
C ILE A 64 -1.81 -0.01 -11.04
N SER A 65 -0.54 0.32 -11.26
CA SER A 65 0.37 -0.43 -12.14
C SER A 65 1.77 -0.38 -11.55
N HIS A 66 2.65 -1.28 -11.99
CA HIS A 66 4.06 -1.35 -11.58
C HIS A 66 4.22 -1.38 -10.05
N PHE A 67 3.73 -2.46 -9.44
CA PHE A 67 3.79 -2.64 -7.99
C PHE A 67 4.99 -3.49 -7.59
N THR A 68 5.92 -2.90 -6.85
CA THR A 68 7.14 -3.57 -6.36
C THR A 68 7.18 -3.50 -4.85
N LEU A 69 7.44 -4.64 -4.20
CA LEU A 69 7.68 -4.71 -2.76
C LEU A 69 9.17 -4.84 -2.45
N SER A 70 9.53 -4.31 -1.27
CA SER A 70 10.91 -4.22 -0.80
C SER A 70 11.77 -3.43 -1.79
N THR A 71 12.47 -4.13 -2.68
CA THR A 71 13.50 -3.60 -3.56
C THR A 71 13.38 -4.14 -4.98
N ASP A 72 12.93 -5.38 -5.12
CA ASP A 72 13.07 -6.18 -6.33
C ASP A 72 11.94 -7.20 -6.50
N TYR A 73 10.98 -7.26 -5.57
CA TYR A 73 9.84 -8.18 -5.70
C TYR A 73 8.73 -7.52 -6.51
N HIS A 74 8.78 -7.74 -7.83
CA HIS A 74 7.75 -7.27 -8.75
C HIS A 74 6.49 -8.14 -8.65
N ILE A 75 5.38 -7.55 -8.22
CA ILE A 75 4.09 -8.23 -8.09
C ILE A 75 3.36 -8.18 -9.43
N SER A 76 2.96 -9.34 -9.93
CA SER A 76 1.92 -9.42 -10.96
C SER A 76 0.57 -9.22 -10.30
N LEU A 77 -0.01 -8.01 -10.45
CA LEU A 77 -1.28 -7.65 -9.81
C LEU A 77 -2.45 -8.59 -10.16
N VAL A 78 -2.35 -9.34 -11.26
CA VAL A 78 -3.37 -10.29 -11.70
C VAL A 78 -3.02 -11.71 -11.26
N ASP A 79 -1.78 -12.14 -11.46
CA ASP A 79 -1.40 -13.55 -11.22
C ASP A 79 -1.13 -13.83 -9.73
N ASP A 80 -0.60 -12.86 -8.98
CA ASP A 80 -0.29 -13.01 -7.55
C ASP A 80 -1.48 -12.69 -6.64
N ALA A 81 -2.60 -12.21 -7.21
CA ALA A 81 -3.79 -11.86 -6.45
C ALA A 81 -4.52 -13.12 -5.96
N THR A 82 -4.62 -13.28 -4.65
CA THR A 82 -5.37 -14.38 -4.02
C THR A 82 -6.88 -14.15 -3.97
N ASP A 83 -7.31 -12.88 -3.94
CA ASP A 83 -8.72 -12.46 -3.99
C ASP A 83 -8.83 -11.07 -4.63
N GLY A 84 -9.98 -10.77 -5.23
CA GLY A 84 -10.22 -9.52 -5.92
C GLY A 84 -11.71 -9.23 -6.16
N LYS A 85 -12.12 -7.98 -5.90
CA LYS A 85 -13.50 -7.54 -6.12
C LYS A 85 -13.55 -6.29 -6.99
N ASN A 86 -14.32 -6.34 -8.07
CA ASN A 86 -14.50 -5.24 -9.03
C ASN A 86 -13.17 -4.75 -9.64
N ILE A 87 -12.21 -5.65 -9.86
CA ILE A 87 -10.94 -5.33 -10.51
C ILE A 87 -11.16 -5.37 -12.02
N ASN A 88 -10.85 -4.27 -12.70
CA ASN A 88 -10.85 -4.19 -14.15
C ASN A 88 -9.49 -3.72 -14.62
N THR A 89 -9.11 -4.11 -15.84
CA THR A 89 -7.96 -3.52 -16.51
C THR A 89 -8.24 -2.06 -16.81
N CYS A 90 -7.27 -1.20 -16.54
CA CYS A 90 -7.37 0.21 -16.85
C CYS A 90 -7.34 0.40 -18.37
N GLY A 91 -8.34 1.12 -18.89
CA GLY A 91 -8.34 1.53 -20.29
C GLY A 91 -7.20 2.52 -20.52
N THR A 92 -6.44 2.31 -21.60
CA THR A 92 -5.61 3.37 -22.18
C THR A 92 -6.55 4.49 -22.60
N LYS A 93 -6.44 5.66 -21.96
CA LYS A 93 -6.88 6.88 -22.64
C LYS A 93 -5.90 7.21 -23.76
#